data_AF-A0A5J4X799-F1
#
_entry.id   AF-A0A5J4X799-F1
#
_cell.length_a   1.000
_cell.length_b   1.000
_cell.length_c   1.000
_cell.angle_alpha   90.00
_cell.angle_beta   90.00
_cell.angle_gamma   90.00
#
_symmetry.space_group_name_H-M   'P 1'
#
loop_
_entity.id
_entity.type
_entity.pdbx_description
1 polymer ?
#
loop_
_entity_poly.entity_id
_entity_poly.type
_entity_poly.pdbx_seq_one_letter_code
_entity_poly.pdbx_strand_id
1 'polypeptide(L)'
;MASNDADRLMYKNIMDSNCIQQDILPKNNINDAIEYLKNNEVPQVEGLYQALFKRETFRHCSVYVSDKNNSKIISATNVGIQHENIDSNELQQLVDFAYEYDQTNKIMVLFACYLLYERIHPHEDGNGRLGRLSFLENINQLTESYVPLSTALRYNKSIEQLMNEIFKHISFGEIMKKRQIKSGDAAIYRVEIQEIGLNKFYEIIHDNQRTKQQYFTSGLDDNICKLIVKLLNMIRV
;
A
#
# COMPACT_ATOMS: atom_id res chain seq x y z
N MET A 1 -15.51 -28.95 10.58
CA MET A 1 -15.73 -28.90 9.12
C MET A 1 -16.03 -27.47 8.61
N ALA A 2 -15.41 -26.42 9.17
CA ALA A 2 -15.54 -25.03 8.69
C ALA A 2 -14.33 -24.54 7.87
N SER A 3 -13.31 -25.40 7.66
CA SER A 3 -12.05 -25.05 7.02
C SER A 3 -12.18 -24.69 5.54
N ASN A 4 -13.17 -25.20 4.80
CA ASN A 4 -13.13 -25.13 3.33
C ASN A 4 -13.63 -23.79 2.76
N ASP A 5 -14.61 -23.14 3.40
CA ASP A 5 -15.19 -21.90 2.86
C ASP A 5 -14.35 -20.67 3.19
N ALA A 6 -13.76 -20.62 4.38
CA ALA A 6 -12.83 -19.56 4.74
C ALA A 6 -11.53 -19.63 3.93
N ASP A 7 -11.00 -20.84 3.68
CA ASP A 7 -9.85 -21.07 2.79
C ASP A 7 -10.16 -20.61 1.36
N ARG A 8 -11.37 -20.94 0.84
CA ARG A 8 -11.83 -20.49 -0.49
C ARG A 8 -11.96 -18.98 -0.57
N LEU A 9 -12.52 -18.33 0.46
CA LEU A 9 -12.66 -16.88 0.50
C LEU A 9 -11.28 -16.21 0.52
N MET A 10 -10.36 -16.67 1.37
CA MET A 10 -9.00 -16.14 1.44
C MET A 10 -8.25 -16.32 0.12
N TYR A 11 -8.34 -17.52 -0.47
CA TYR A 11 -7.77 -17.80 -1.78
C TYR A 11 -8.31 -16.83 -2.84
N LYS A 12 -9.63 -16.62 -2.86
CA LYS A 12 -10.28 -15.65 -3.76
C LYS A 12 -9.78 -14.23 -3.49
N ASN A 13 -9.63 -13.80 -2.25
CA ASN A 13 -9.17 -12.44 -1.91
C ASN A 13 -7.74 -12.20 -2.41
N ILE A 14 -6.82 -13.15 -2.15
CA ILE A 14 -5.43 -13.07 -2.62
C ILE A 14 -5.38 -13.09 -4.15
N MET A 15 -6.19 -13.94 -4.79
CA MET A 15 -6.31 -13.98 -6.26
C MET A 15 -6.90 -12.69 -6.84
N ASP A 16 -7.93 -12.12 -6.23
CA ASP A 16 -8.51 -10.83 -6.63
C ASP A 16 -7.44 -9.73 -6.51
N SER A 17 -6.61 -9.80 -5.48
CA SER A 17 -5.49 -8.89 -5.31
C SER A 17 -4.39 -9.04 -6.38
N ASN A 18 -4.19 -10.22 -6.97
CA ASN A 18 -3.25 -10.38 -8.09
C ASN A 18 -3.73 -9.63 -9.34
N CYS A 19 -5.05 -9.49 -9.54
CA CYS A 19 -5.60 -8.82 -10.72
C CYS A 19 -5.44 -7.29 -10.69
N ILE A 20 -5.14 -6.72 -9.53
CA ILE A 20 -4.96 -5.27 -9.33
C ILE A 20 -3.48 -4.91 -9.05
N GLN A 21 -2.57 -5.88 -9.09
CA GLN A 21 -1.13 -5.71 -8.88
C GLN A 21 -0.35 -6.23 -10.11
N GLN A 22 0.93 -5.86 -10.24
CA GLN A 22 1.73 -6.24 -11.40
C GLN A 22 2.17 -7.72 -11.35
N ASP A 23 2.50 -8.23 -10.16
CA ASP A 23 2.97 -9.61 -9.97
C ASP A 23 1.82 -10.58 -9.67
N ILE A 24 1.82 -11.73 -10.34
CA ILE A 24 0.89 -12.84 -10.09
C ILE A 24 1.52 -13.81 -9.09
N LEU A 25 0.91 -13.97 -7.92
CA LEU A 25 1.34 -14.98 -6.96
C LEU A 25 1.00 -16.40 -7.44
N PRO A 26 1.97 -17.33 -7.46
CA PRO A 26 1.70 -18.73 -7.76
C PRO A 26 0.72 -19.35 -6.75
N LYS A 27 -0.10 -20.29 -7.22
CA LYS A 27 -1.09 -21.00 -6.38
C LYS A 27 -0.48 -21.57 -5.09
N ASN A 28 0.72 -22.14 -5.17
CA ASN A 28 1.38 -22.72 -4.00
C ASN A 28 1.69 -21.66 -2.94
N ASN A 29 2.19 -20.49 -3.32
CA ASN A 29 2.44 -19.40 -2.38
C ASN A 29 1.15 -18.89 -1.71
N ILE A 30 0.05 -18.84 -2.47
CA ILE A 30 -1.26 -18.46 -1.92
C ILE A 30 -1.71 -19.49 -0.87
N ASN A 31 -1.57 -20.79 -1.18
CA ASN A 31 -1.90 -21.85 -0.23
C ASN A 31 -1.01 -21.79 1.02
N ASP A 32 0.30 -21.60 0.86
CA ASP A 32 1.24 -21.46 1.97
C ASP A 32 0.87 -20.28 2.88
N ALA A 33 0.47 -19.15 2.29
CA ALA A 33 0.02 -17.99 3.04
C ALA A 33 -1.30 -18.24 3.79
N ILE A 34 -2.25 -18.95 3.18
CA ILE A 34 -3.50 -19.36 3.84
C ILE A 34 -3.19 -20.28 5.03
N GLU A 35 -2.34 -21.29 4.82
CA GLU A 35 -1.93 -22.19 5.89
C GLU A 35 -1.21 -21.45 7.02
N TYR A 36 -0.32 -20.52 6.68
CA TYR A 36 0.35 -19.65 7.64
C TYR A 36 -0.64 -18.85 8.48
N LEU A 37 -1.62 -18.17 7.85
CA LEU A 37 -2.62 -17.35 8.53
C LEU A 37 -3.54 -18.17 9.46
N LYS A 38 -3.80 -19.43 9.14
CA LYS A 38 -4.60 -20.33 10.00
C LYS A 38 -3.86 -20.75 11.26
N ASN A 39 -2.53 -20.83 11.18
CA ASN A 39 -1.68 -21.29 12.27
C ASN A 39 -1.16 -20.14 13.15
N ASN A 40 -1.44 -18.88 12.79
CA ASN A 40 -0.98 -17.70 13.50
C ASN A 40 -2.15 -16.74 13.72
N GLU A 41 -2.58 -16.60 14.99
CA GLU A 41 -3.65 -15.66 15.36
C GLU A 41 -3.30 -14.22 14.97
N VAL A 42 -2.08 -13.79 15.33
CA VAL A 42 -1.46 -12.53 14.89
C VAL A 42 -0.32 -12.88 13.92
N PRO A 43 -0.42 -12.52 12.63
CA PRO A 43 0.61 -12.85 11.67
C PRO A 43 1.88 -12.02 11.89
N GLN A 44 3.04 -12.68 11.93
CA GLN A 44 4.31 -11.97 11.81
C GLN A 44 4.48 -11.43 10.38
N VAL A 45 4.86 -10.14 10.24
CA VAL A 45 5.04 -9.46 8.95
C VAL A 45 5.99 -10.24 8.04
N GLU A 46 7.16 -10.61 8.57
CA GLU A 46 8.16 -11.39 7.84
C GLU A 46 7.64 -12.76 7.45
N GLY A 47 7.02 -13.51 8.36
CA GLY A 47 6.52 -14.85 8.06
C GLY A 47 5.43 -14.85 6.99
N LEU A 48 4.49 -13.90 7.04
CA LEU A 48 3.44 -13.78 6.03
C LEU A 48 3.99 -13.35 4.67
N TYR A 49 4.94 -12.40 4.67
CA TYR A 49 5.58 -11.96 3.44
C TYR A 49 6.39 -13.10 2.80
N GLN A 50 7.16 -13.86 3.58
CA GLN A 50 7.90 -15.03 3.08
C GLN A 50 6.96 -16.10 2.52
N ALA A 51 5.83 -16.36 3.17
CA ALA A 51 4.83 -17.30 2.66
C ALA A 51 4.30 -16.89 1.28
N LEU A 52 4.00 -15.60 1.09
CA LEU A 52 3.46 -15.05 -0.16
C LEU A 52 4.51 -14.93 -1.27
N PHE A 53 5.71 -14.44 -0.97
CA PHE A 53 6.64 -13.97 -2.00
C PHE A 53 7.93 -14.79 -2.11
N LYS A 54 8.28 -15.59 -1.09
CA LYS A 54 9.50 -16.44 -1.07
C LYS A 54 10.79 -15.64 -1.41
N ARG A 55 10.89 -14.40 -0.94
CA ARG A 55 12.00 -13.47 -1.20
C ARG A 55 12.24 -12.57 0.01
N GLU A 56 13.38 -11.89 0.09
CA GLU A 56 13.69 -10.97 1.20
C GLU A 56 12.55 -10.01 1.53
N THR A 57 12.26 -9.89 2.83
CA THR A 57 11.12 -9.16 3.34
C THR A 57 11.27 -7.67 3.16
N PHE A 58 12.32 -7.09 3.72
CA PHE A 58 12.52 -5.65 3.72
C PHE A 58 13.41 -5.25 2.55
N ARG A 59 13.10 -4.13 1.92
CA ARG A 59 13.94 -3.59 0.84
C ARG A 59 15.24 -3.01 1.38
N HIS A 60 16.25 -3.02 0.52
CA HIS A 60 17.57 -2.46 0.82
C HIS A 60 17.90 -1.24 -0.05
N CYS A 61 16.88 -0.62 -0.66
CA CYS A 61 17.02 0.58 -1.46
C CYS A 61 15.79 1.50 -1.31
N SER A 62 15.91 2.76 -1.74
CA SER A 62 14.77 3.67 -1.82
C SER A 62 13.84 3.26 -2.95
N VAL A 63 12.55 3.13 -2.64
CA VAL A 63 11.51 2.83 -3.63
C VAL A 63 10.41 3.88 -3.58
N TYR A 64 9.68 4.01 -4.68
CA TYR A 64 8.54 4.91 -4.80
C TYR A 64 7.43 4.24 -5.59
N VAL A 65 6.19 4.64 -5.31
CA VAL A 65 5.03 4.24 -6.09
C VAL A 65 4.90 5.21 -7.25
N SER A 66 5.03 4.72 -8.48
CA SER A 66 4.91 5.56 -9.67
C SER A 66 3.47 6.02 -9.95
N ASP A 67 3.32 7.20 -10.55
CA ASP A 67 2.05 7.73 -11.06
C ASP A 67 2.20 8.16 -12.52
N LYS A 68 1.93 9.42 -12.84
CA LYS A 68 1.93 9.94 -14.21
C LYS A 68 3.36 10.15 -14.71
N ASN A 69 3.93 9.06 -15.23
CA ASN A 69 5.20 9.09 -15.94
C ASN A 69 4.95 9.22 -17.44
N ASN A 70 5.37 10.33 -18.03
CA ASN A 70 5.39 10.52 -19.47
C ASN A 70 6.61 11.36 -19.85
N SER A 71 6.74 11.69 -21.14
CA SER A 71 7.90 12.45 -21.58
C SER A 71 8.08 13.76 -20.83
N LYS A 72 7.03 14.34 -20.19
CA LYS A 72 6.90 15.67 -19.54
C LYS A 72 6.91 15.70 -18.02
N ILE A 73 6.52 14.63 -17.34
CA ILE A 73 6.39 14.58 -15.89
C ILE A 73 6.86 13.21 -15.45
N ILE A 74 7.64 13.17 -14.38
CA ILE A 74 7.83 11.98 -13.57
C ILE A 74 7.29 12.32 -12.18
N SER A 75 6.50 11.40 -11.64
CA SER A 75 5.87 11.58 -10.33
C SER A 75 5.83 10.27 -9.57
N ALA A 76 6.17 10.37 -8.29
CA ALA A 76 5.85 9.38 -7.29
C ALA A 76 4.55 9.80 -6.60
N THR A 77 3.56 8.90 -6.53
CA THR A 77 2.41 9.07 -5.64
C THR A 77 2.81 8.92 -4.19
N ASN A 78 3.78 8.05 -3.89
CA ASN A 78 4.36 7.91 -2.55
C ASN A 78 5.86 7.62 -2.64
N VAL A 79 6.64 8.24 -1.76
CA VAL A 79 8.03 7.88 -1.49
C VAL A 79 8.10 7.18 -0.14
N GLY A 80 8.47 5.90 -0.15
CA GLY A 80 8.60 5.12 1.07
C GLY A 80 9.65 5.68 2.01
N ILE A 81 9.66 5.18 3.25
CA ILE A 81 10.68 5.56 4.24
C ILE A 81 12.09 5.23 3.73
N GLN A 82 13.14 5.91 4.18
CA GLN A 82 14.50 5.44 3.89
C GLN A 82 14.69 4.01 4.40
N HIS A 83 15.36 3.14 3.62
CA HIS A 83 15.39 1.71 3.91
C HIS A 83 16.15 1.40 5.20
N GLU A 84 17.15 2.21 5.54
CA GLU A 84 17.91 2.17 6.79
C GLU A 84 17.05 2.49 8.01
N ASN A 85 15.92 3.15 7.81
CA ASN A 85 14.96 3.51 8.85
C ASN A 85 13.80 2.50 8.95
N ILE A 86 13.76 1.47 8.11
CA ILE A 86 12.78 0.38 8.26
C ILE A 86 13.17 -0.43 9.50
N ASP A 87 12.27 -0.46 10.48
CA ASP A 87 12.42 -1.27 11.68
C ASP A 87 11.34 -2.36 11.69
N SER A 88 11.77 -3.62 11.69
CA SER A 88 10.87 -4.77 11.68
C SER A 88 10.00 -4.83 12.94
N ASN A 89 10.51 -4.38 14.09
CA ASN A 89 9.78 -4.38 15.34
C ASN A 89 8.69 -3.30 15.34
N GLU A 90 8.97 -2.11 14.82
CA GLU A 90 7.96 -1.03 14.71
C GLU A 90 6.81 -1.44 13.77
N LEU A 91 7.14 -2.14 12.67
CA LEU A 91 6.14 -2.69 11.76
C LEU A 91 5.31 -3.81 12.40
N GLN A 92 5.95 -4.68 13.18
CA GLN A 92 5.23 -5.74 13.89
C GLN A 92 4.33 -5.14 14.98
N GLN A 93 4.79 -4.14 15.74
CA GLN A 93 3.99 -3.44 16.73
C GLN A 93 2.74 -2.79 16.13
N LEU A 94 2.80 -2.31 14.87
CA LEU A 94 1.64 -1.81 14.16
C LEU A 94 0.60 -2.93 13.89
N VAL A 95 1.07 -4.12 13.55
CA VAL A 95 0.21 -5.30 13.40
C VAL A 95 -0.37 -5.72 14.74
N ASP A 96 0.47 -5.88 15.78
CA ASP A 96 0.04 -6.30 17.11
C ASP A 96 -1.02 -5.33 17.67
N PHE A 97 -0.80 -4.01 17.55
CA PHE A 97 -1.77 -2.98 17.92
C PHE A 97 -3.11 -3.16 17.21
N ALA A 98 -3.11 -3.42 15.90
CA ALA A 98 -4.33 -3.61 15.13
C ALA A 98 -5.13 -4.85 15.57
N TYR A 99 -4.44 -5.91 16.00
CA TYR A 99 -5.07 -7.15 16.45
C TYR A 99 -5.61 -7.06 17.88
N GLU A 100 -4.90 -6.36 18.76
CA GLU A 100 -5.33 -6.12 20.15
C GLU A 100 -6.46 -5.10 20.26
N TYR A 101 -6.68 -4.26 19.23
CA TYR A 101 -7.72 -3.25 19.25
C TYR A 101 -9.14 -3.85 19.22
N ASP A 102 -9.95 -3.57 20.23
CA ASP A 102 -11.28 -4.16 20.44
C ASP A 102 -12.44 -3.14 20.53
N GLN A 103 -12.16 -1.85 20.31
CA GLN A 103 -13.18 -0.79 20.42
C GLN A 103 -14.11 -0.73 19.21
N THR A 104 -15.22 0.00 19.34
CA THR A 104 -16.32 0.04 18.35
C THR A 104 -15.93 0.62 16.99
N ASN A 105 -14.88 1.44 16.93
CA ASN A 105 -14.30 2.02 15.73
C ASN A 105 -13.18 1.15 15.12
N LYS A 106 -13.07 -0.13 15.48
CA LYS A 106 -12.03 -1.06 15.01
C LYS A 106 -11.79 -0.98 13.51
N ILE A 107 -12.83 -1.02 12.69
CA ILE A 107 -12.68 -0.97 11.22
C ILE A 107 -11.96 0.29 10.73
N MET A 108 -12.19 1.44 11.37
CA MET A 108 -11.49 2.69 11.04
C MET A 108 -10.01 2.63 11.44
N VAL A 109 -9.71 2.01 12.59
CA VAL A 109 -8.34 1.83 13.06
C VAL A 109 -7.57 0.86 12.17
N LEU A 110 -8.19 -0.25 11.76
CA LEU A 110 -7.60 -1.18 10.80
C LEU A 110 -7.28 -0.50 9.46
N PHE A 111 -8.20 0.35 8.97
CA PHE A 111 -7.96 1.14 7.78
C PHE A 111 -6.81 2.14 7.97
N ALA A 112 -6.71 2.77 9.14
CA ALA A 112 -5.60 3.65 9.48
C ALA A 112 -4.26 2.92 9.46
N CYS A 113 -4.20 1.72 10.02
CA CYS A 113 -2.99 0.88 10.04
C CYS A 113 -2.60 0.46 8.62
N TYR A 114 -3.57 0.07 7.78
CA TYR A 114 -3.34 -0.20 6.37
C TYR A 114 -2.73 1.01 5.64
N LEU A 115 -3.31 2.21 5.81
CA LEU A 115 -2.82 3.42 5.16
C LEU A 115 -1.42 3.82 5.64
N LEU A 116 -1.14 3.66 6.94
CA LEU A 116 0.22 3.84 7.48
C LEU A 116 1.21 2.86 6.86
N TYR A 117 0.83 1.59 6.75
CA TYR A 117 1.66 0.56 6.13
C TYR A 117 2.02 0.90 4.68
N GLU A 118 1.02 1.31 3.88
CA GLU A 118 1.21 1.72 2.49
C GLU A 118 2.13 2.94 2.37
N ARG A 119 2.04 3.89 3.31
CA ARG A 119 2.89 5.07 3.37
C ARG A 119 4.35 4.69 3.66
N ILE A 120 4.57 3.83 4.67
CA ILE A 120 5.91 3.37 5.05
C ILE A 120 6.56 2.62 3.89
N HIS A 121 5.78 1.78 3.19
CA HIS A 121 6.20 1.05 2.00
C HIS A 121 7.49 0.23 2.24
N PRO A 122 7.48 -0.74 3.18
CA PRO A 122 8.70 -1.41 3.64
C PRO A 122 9.27 -2.46 2.67
N HIS A 123 8.51 -2.88 1.66
CA HIS A 123 8.93 -3.91 0.70
C HIS A 123 9.23 -3.31 -0.67
N GLU A 124 10.02 -4.02 -1.48
CA GLU A 124 10.23 -3.67 -2.89
C GLU A 124 8.93 -3.75 -3.70
N ASP A 125 8.12 -4.76 -3.42
CA ASP A 125 6.78 -4.93 -3.97
C ASP A 125 5.94 -5.79 -3.01
N GLY A 126 4.61 -5.74 -3.14
CA GLY A 126 3.68 -6.52 -2.34
C GLY A 126 3.11 -5.75 -1.14
N ASN A 127 3.49 -4.48 -0.93
CA ASN A 127 2.99 -3.64 0.16
C ASN A 127 1.45 -3.64 0.23
N GLY A 128 0.77 -3.34 -0.89
CA GLY A 128 -0.69 -3.31 -0.93
C GLY A 128 -1.35 -4.65 -0.63
N ARG A 129 -0.71 -5.76 -1.05
CA ARG A 129 -1.18 -7.13 -0.79
C ARG A 129 -1.04 -7.46 0.68
N LEU A 130 0.16 -7.28 1.24
CA LEU A 130 0.44 -7.61 2.63
C LEU A 130 -0.37 -6.71 3.58
N GLY A 131 -0.46 -5.41 3.30
CA GLY A 131 -1.24 -4.47 4.10
C GLY A 131 -2.72 -4.83 4.16
N ARG A 132 -3.35 -5.11 3.01
CA ARG A 132 -4.76 -5.56 3.02
C ARG A 132 -4.93 -6.87 3.76
N LEU A 133 -4.08 -7.87 3.54
CA LEU A 133 -4.17 -9.16 4.23
C LEU A 133 -3.90 -9.06 5.74
N SER A 134 -3.06 -8.13 6.17
CA SER A 134 -2.72 -7.94 7.58
C SER A 134 -3.80 -7.17 8.33
N PHE A 135 -4.48 -6.22 7.68
CA PHE A 135 -5.36 -5.29 8.38
C PHE A 135 -6.84 -5.36 7.98
N LEU A 136 -7.17 -5.70 6.73
CA LEU A 136 -8.54 -5.56 6.20
C LEU A 136 -9.18 -6.88 5.76
N GLU A 137 -8.36 -7.86 5.40
CA GLU A 137 -8.78 -9.09 4.71
C GLU A 137 -8.26 -10.35 5.41
N ASN A 138 -7.81 -10.24 6.66
CA ASN A 138 -7.38 -11.40 7.43
C ASN A 138 -8.57 -12.26 7.87
N ILE A 139 -8.45 -13.58 7.84
CA ILE A 139 -9.49 -14.53 8.26
C ILE A 139 -9.94 -14.33 9.72
N ASN A 140 -9.04 -13.90 10.60
CA ASN A 140 -9.33 -13.66 12.01
C ASN A 140 -10.00 -12.29 12.26
N GLN A 141 -10.00 -11.39 11.28
CA GLN A 141 -10.55 -10.04 11.40
C GLN A 141 -11.62 -9.70 10.35
N LEU A 142 -11.86 -10.60 9.39
CA LEU A 142 -12.82 -10.44 8.32
C LEU A 142 -14.22 -10.40 8.91
N THR A 143 -14.84 -9.22 8.87
CA THR A 143 -16.25 -9.08 9.21
C THR A 143 -17.07 -9.55 8.02
N GLU A 144 -18.03 -10.46 8.23
CA GLU A 144 -18.99 -10.86 7.18
C GLU A 144 -19.86 -9.70 6.67
N SER A 145 -19.77 -8.52 7.31
CA SER A 145 -20.50 -7.30 6.97
C SER A 145 -19.93 -6.50 5.80
N TYR A 146 -18.73 -6.82 5.30
CA TYR A 146 -18.12 -6.11 4.17
C TYR A 146 -17.56 -7.06 3.12
N VAL A 147 -17.67 -6.65 1.85
CA VAL A 147 -16.95 -7.25 0.74
C VAL A 147 -15.45 -6.92 0.89
N PRO A 148 -14.55 -7.92 0.78
CA PRO A 148 -13.10 -7.70 0.82
C PRO A 148 -12.64 -6.60 -0.16
N LEU A 149 -11.74 -5.73 0.29
CA LEU A 149 -11.33 -4.55 -0.48
C LEU A 149 -10.68 -4.93 -1.82
N SER A 150 -9.90 -6.00 -1.88
CA SER A 150 -9.30 -6.57 -3.10
C SER A 150 -10.37 -6.95 -4.12
N THR A 151 -11.46 -7.58 -3.67
CA THR A 151 -12.61 -7.88 -4.52
C THR A 151 -13.29 -6.60 -4.99
N ALA A 152 -13.56 -5.66 -4.09
CA ALA A 152 -14.22 -4.40 -4.43
C ALA A 152 -13.40 -3.58 -5.43
N LEU A 153 -12.08 -3.48 -5.25
CA LEU A 153 -11.14 -2.81 -6.14
C LEU A 153 -11.10 -3.45 -7.52
N ARG A 154 -11.11 -4.79 -7.58
CA ARG A 154 -11.10 -5.52 -8.85
C ARG A 154 -12.34 -5.22 -9.71
N TYR A 155 -13.51 -5.11 -9.09
CA TYR A 155 -14.78 -5.08 -9.82
C TYR A 155 -15.48 -3.72 -9.83
N ASN A 156 -15.04 -2.75 -9.04
CA ASN A 156 -15.69 -1.44 -8.95
C ASN A 156 -14.70 -0.28 -9.14
N LYS A 157 -14.72 0.32 -10.32
CA LYS A 157 -13.87 1.46 -10.68
C LYS A 157 -14.09 2.69 -9.79
N SER A 158 -15.29 2.88 -9.24
CA SER A 158 -15.56 3.99 -8.33
C SER A 158 -14.86 3.80 -6.98
N ILE A 159 -14.73 2.54 -6.53
CA ILE A 159 -13.95 2.17 -5.34
C ILE A 159 -12.46 2.42 -5.58
N GLU A 160 -11.94 2.05 -6.75
CA GLU A 160 -10.55 2.34 -7.15
C GLU A 160 -10.27 3.86 -7.13
N GLN A 161 -11.17 4.66 -7.74
CA GLN A 161 -11.04 6.12 -7.73
C GLN A 161 -11.05 6.70 -6.32
N LEU A 162 -11.94 6.21 -5.46
CA LEU A 162 -12.04 6.66 -4.06
C LEU A 162 -10.79 6.29 -3.25
N MET A 163 -10.25 5.08 -3.44
CA MET A 163 -8.98 4.69 -2.81
C MET A 163 -7.82 5.57 -3.29
N ASN A 164 -7.76 5.88 -4.58
CA ASN A 164 -6.76 6.81 -5.12
C ASN A 164 -6.90 8.23 -4.55
N GLU A 165 -8.12 8.68 -4.21
CA GLU A 165 -8.33 9.94 -3.49
C GLU A 165 -7.81 9.86 -2.06
N ILE A 166 -8.12 8.79 -1.32
CA ILE A 166 -7.62 8.56 0.04
C ILE A 166 -6.09 8.59 0.07
N PHE A 167 -5.43 7.88 -0.86
CA PHE A 167 -3.97 7.83 -0.92
C PHE A 167 -3.32 9.20 -1.14
N LYS A 168 -3.94 10.10 -1.91
CA LYS A 168 -3.38 11.46 -2.12
C LYS A 168 -3.25 12.27 -0.85
N HIS A 169 -4.06 11.97 0.17
CA HIS A 169 -4.02 12.70 1.44
C HIS A 169 -2.94 12.17 2.39
N ILE A 170 -2.56 10.90 2.25
CA ILE A 170 -1.62 10.26 3.16
C ILE A 170 -0.23 10.08 2.56
N SER A 171 -0.08 10.01 1.24
CA SER A 171 1.20 9.68 0.62
C SER A 171 2.17 10.86 0.56
N PHE A 172 3.46 10.55 0.68
CA PHE A 172 4.54 11.52 0.46
C PHE A 172 4.93 11.54 -1.01
N GLY A 173 4.05 12.10 -1.84
CA GLY A 173 4.29 12.19 -3.28
C GLY A 173 5.35 13.23 -3.63
N GLU A 174 6.09 12.96 -4.71
CA GLU A 174 7.07 13.87 -5.29
C GLU A 174 6.78 14.04 -6.79
N ILE A 175 6.85 15.27 -7.29
CA ILE A 175 6.58 15.54 -8.71
C ILE A 175 7.70 16.40 -9.28
N MET A 176 8.36 15.89 -10.31
CA MET A 176 9.31 16.66 -11.09
C MET A 176 8.72 16.98 -12.47
N LYS A 177 8.65 18.28 -12.77
CA LYS A 177 8.23 18.80 -14.08
C LYS A 177 9.47 19.18 -14.91
N LYS A 178 9.35 19.07 -16.23
CA LYS A 178 10.36 19.57 -17.19
C LYS A 178 10.80 21.01 -16.93
N ARG A 179 12.08 21.29 -17.19
CA ARG A 179 12.59 22.66 -17.36
C ARG A 179 12.00 23.28 -18.64
N GLN A 180 11.58 24.54 -18.55
CA GLN A 180 11.22 25.36 -19.71
C GLN A 180 12.44 26.16 -20.16
N ILE A 181 12.72 26.18 -21.45
CA ILE A 181 13.78 27.01 -22.03
C ILE A 181 13.10 28.06 -22.90
N LYS A 182 13.45 29.34 -22.68
CA LYS A 182 13.09 30.43 -23.59
C LYS A 182 14.18 30.54 -24.65
N SER A 183 13.82 30.47 -25.94
CA SER A 183 14.74 30.87 -27.01
C SER A 183 14.82 32.40 -27.11
N GLY A 184 15.84 32.89 -27.85
CA GLY A 184 16.04 34.32 -28.10
C GLY A 184 14.83 35.03 -28.71
N ASP A 185 13.93 34.30 -29.37
CA ASP A 185 12.72 34.81 -30.02
C ASP A 185 11.47 34.72 -29.13
N ALA A 186 11.66 34.60 -27.80
CA ALA A 186 10.60 34.45 -26.78
C ALA A 186 9.74 33.17 -26.88
N ALA A 187 10.04 32.25 -27.79
CA ALA A 187 9.38 30.95 -27.86
C ALA A 187 9.79 30.06 -26.67
N ILE A 188 8.80 29.43 -26.02
CA ILE A 188 9.01 28.55 -24.87
C ILE A 188 9.03 27.09 -25.36
N TYR A 189 10.19 26.45 -25.25
CA TYR A 189 10.37 25.03 -25.53
C TYR A 189 10.38 24.21 -24.24
N ARG A 190 9.76 23.03 -24.28
CA ARG A 190 9.79 22.05 -23.18
C ARG A 190 10.72 20.91 -23.54
N VAL A 191 11.84 20.79 -22.84
CA VAL A 191 12.84 19.74 -23.09
C VAL A 191 12.39 18.42 -22.49
N GLU A 192 12.46 17.32 -23.26
CA GLU A 192 12.21 15.94 -22.83
C GLU A 192 12.95 15.57 -21.53
N ILE A 193 12.32 14.76 -20.66
CA ILE A 193 13.04 14.20 -19.51
C ILE A 193 14.06 13.22 -20.09
N GLN A 194 15.31 13.66 -20.11
CA GLN A 194 16.47 12.84 -20.45
C GLN A 194 17.03 12.18 -19.19
N GLU A 195 18.03 11.32 -19.36
CA GLU A 195 18.71 10.60 -18.28
C GLU A 195 19.14 11.50 -17.11
N ILE A 196 19.66 12.70 -17.39
CA ILE A 196 20.03 13.69 -16.36
C ILE A 196 18.82 14.14 -15.52
N GLY A 197 17.64 14.26 -16.13
CA GLY A 197 16.41 14.57 -15.41
C GLY A 197 15.98 13.41 -14.53
N LEU A 198 16.08 12.18 -15.04
CA LEU A 198 15.77 10.97 -14.26
C LEU A 198 16.70 10.82 -13.06
N ASN A 199 18.01 11.03 -13.22
CA ASN A 199 18.99 10.99 -12.14
C ASN A 199 18.67 12.01 -11.03
N LYS A 200 18.27 13.25 -11.41
CA LYS A 200 17.82 14.26 -10.45
C LYS A 200 16.56 13.86 -9.70
N PHE A 201 15.64 13.15 -10.36
CA PHE A 201 14.48 12.63 -9.67
C PHE A 201 14.89 11.58 -8.63
N TYR A 202 15.81 10.67 -8.98
CA TYR A 202 16.33 9.71 -8.02
C TYR A 202 17.08 10.38 -6.87
N GLU A 203 17.85 11.44 -7.13
CA GLU A 203 18.45 12.27 -6.06
C GLU A 203 17.37 12.79 -5.09
N ILE A 204 16.26 13.36 -5.58
CA ILE A 204 15.14 13.80 -4.71
C ILE A 204 14.57 12.66 -3.87
N ILE A 205 14.40 11.48 -4.47
CA ILE A 205 13.88 10.29 -3.78
C ILE A 205 14.85 9.79 -2.70
N HIS A 206 16.15 9.77 -3.00
CA HIS A 206 17.20 9.34 -2.07
C HIS A 206 17.41 10.36 -0.95
N ASP A 207 17.36 11.66 -1.28
CA ASP A 207 17.56 12.77 -0.34
C ASP A 207 16.36 13.00 0.59
N ASN A 208 15.32 12.17 0.53
CA ASN A 208 14.14 12.25 1.38
C ASN A 208 14.49 12.26 2.89
N GLN A 209 14.59 13.47 3.48
CA GLN A 209 14.95 13.70 4.89
C GLN A 209 13.77 13.57 5.88
N ARG A 210 12.66 12.94 5.48
CA ARG A 210 11.50 12.76 6.37
C ARG A 210 11.89 11.85 7.54
N THR A 211 11.54 12.27 8.74
CA THR A 211 11.79 11.53 9.99
C THR A 211 10.89 10.30 10.11
N LYS A 212 11.33 9.29 10.88
CA LYS A 212 10.48 8.14 11.24
C LYS A 212 9.10 8.56 11.75
N GLN A 213 9.05 9.52 12.67
CA GLN A 213 7.80 10.00 13.26
C GLN A 213 6.79 10.52 12.21
N GLN A 214 7.27 11.17 11.14
CA GLN A 214 6.40 11.65 10.07
C GLN A 214 5.74 10.50 9.29
N TYR A 215 6.40 9.34 9.16
CA TYR A 215 5.82 8.17 8.53
C TYR A 215 4.76 7.49 9.40
N PHE A 216 5.01 7.38 10.71
CA PHE A 216 4.13 6.67 11.66
C PHE A 216 2.98 7.51 12.23
N THR A 217 2.91 8.81 11.93
CA THR A 217 1.78 9.65 12.38
C THR A 217 0.58 9.44 11.46
N SER A 218 -0.51 8.82 11.95
CA SER A 218 -1.64 8.38 11.12
C SER A 218 -2.32 9.49 10.31
N GLY A 219 -2.20 10.76 10.69
CA GLY A 219 -2.56 11.91 9.85
C GLY A 219 -4.00 11.91 9.30
N LEU A 220 -4.87 11.05 9.85
CA LEU A 220 -6.26 10.92 9.42
C LEU A 220 -7.03 12.13 9.90
N ASP A 221 -7.14 13.14 9.05
CA ASP A 221 -8.04 14.26 9.26
C ASP A 221 -9.51 13.85 9.00
N ASP A 222 -10.43 14.77 9.31
CA ASP A 222 -11.87 14.57 9.12
C ASP A 222 -12.25 14.30 7.66
N ASN A 223 -11.48 14.81 6.70
CA ASN A 223 -11.75 14.59 5.28
C ASN A 223 -11.43 13.15 4.88
N ILE A 224 -10.27 12.65 5.30
CA ILE A 224 -9.87 11.26 5.03
C ILE A 224 -10.87 10.32 5.70
N CYS A 225 -11.26 10.59 6.95
CA CYS A 225 -12.26 9.79 7.66
C CYS A 225 -13.58 9.72 6.89
N LYS A 226 -14.06 10.84 6.32
CA LYS A 226 -15.28 10.86 5.48
C LYS A 226 -15.14 10.01 4.22
N LEU A 227 -13.98 10.04 3.56
CA LEU A 227 -13.73 9.21 2.37
C LEU A 227 -13.72 7.72 2.72
N ILE A 228 -13.09 7.34 3.84
CA ILE A 228 -13.09 5.94 4.32
C ILE A 228 -14.51 5.50 4.66
N VAL A 229 -15.29 6.31 5.38
CA VAL A 229 -16.70 5.97 5.69
C VAL A 229 -17.53 5.80 4.42
N LYS A 230 -17.34 6.67 3.42
CA LYS A 230 -17.98 6.55 2.11
C LYS A 230 -17.61 5.22 1.43
N LEU A 231 -16.33 4.86 1.46
CA LEU A 231 -15.83 3.59 0.91
C LEU A 231 -16.47 2.39 1.63
N LEU A 232 -16.45 2.37 2.96
CA LEU A 232 -17.02 1.31 3.79
C LEU A 232 -18.52 1.11 3.51
N ASN A 233 -19.27 2.20 3.33
CA ASN A 233 -20.69 2.13 2.97
C ASN A 233 -20.92 1.52 1.57
N MET A 234 -20.00 1.70 0.63
CA MET A 234 -20.11 1.14 -0.72
C MET A 234 -19.76 -0.35 -0.78
N ILE A 235 -18.99 -0.86 0.18
CA ILE A 235 -18.58 -2.28 0.22
C ILE A 235 -19.32 -3.07 1.29
N ARG A 236 -20.30 -2.48 1.96
CA ARG A 236 -21.13 -3.16 2.96
C ARG A 236 -22.05 -4.19 2.29
N VAL A 237 -22.22 -5.35 2.93
CA VAL A 237 -23.15 -6.43 2.54
C VAL A 237 -24.53 -6.18 3.14
#